data_AF-A0A1C5VFY6-F1
#
_entry.id   AF-A0A1C5VFY6-F1
#
_cell.length_a   1.000
_cell.length_b   1.000
_cell.length_c   1.000
_cell.angle_alpha   90.00
_cell.angle_beta   90.00
_cell.angle_gamma   90.00
#
_symmetry.space_group_name_H-M   'P 1'
#
loop_
_entity.id
_entity.type
_entity.pdbx_description
1 polymer ?
#
loop_
_entity_poly.entity_id
_entity_poly.type
_entity_poly.pdbx_seq_one_letter_code
_entity_poly.pdbx_strand_id
1 'polypeptide(L)'
;MKEQLISKIKTIAESEKFKQDAFFLCGAATGHPNQELLDACEAYLKTAESGEKNDDVVDRLIVELEKVIAAGGETRGSNSIEVNSEYINDILSSRDALLNG
;
A
#
# COMPACT_ATOMS: atom_id res chain seq x y z
N MET A 1 -15.74 6.33 6.26
CA MET A 1 -14.43 6.95 5.95
C MET A 1 -13.31 5.93 6.11
N LYS A 2 -13.21 5.24 7.26
CA LYS A 2 -12.27 4.13 7.49
C LYS A 2 -12.38 2.99 6.46
N GLU A 3 -13.60 2.56 6.12
CA GLU A 3 -13.83 1.53 5.09
C GLU A 3 -13.31 1.92 3.70
N GLN A 4 -13.39 3.20 3.33
CA GLN A 4 -12.82 3.67 2.06
C GLN A 4 -11.29 3.59 2.08
N LEU A 5 -10.67 3.97 3.19
CA LEU A 5 -9.21 3.85 3.36
C LEU A 5 -8.75 2.39 3.34
N ILE A 6 -9.47 1.51 4.03
CA ILE A 6 -9.24 0.05 4.02
C ILE A 6 -9.32 -0.49 2.58
N SER A 7 -10.34 -0.08 1.81
CA SER A 7 -10.49 -0.48 0.41
C SER A 7 -9.32 -0.02 -0.48
N LYS A 8 -8.83 1.21 -0.26
CA LYS A 8 -7.66 1.76 -0.95
C LYS A 8 -6.38 0.98 -0.60
N ILE A 9 -6.14 0.73 0.69
CA ILE A 9 -5.00 -0.07 1.17
C ILE A 9 -5.04 -1.48 0.60
N LYS A 10 -6.23 -2.10 0.54
CA LYS A 10 -6.41 -3.40 -0.09
C LYS A 10 -6.08 -3.38 -1.59
N THR A 11 -6.52 -2.35 -2.31
CA THR A 11 -6.20 -2.19 -3.74
C THR A 11 -4.69 -2.07 -3.97
N ILE A 12 -3.98 -1.33 -3.11
CA ILE A 12 -2.51 -1.21 -3.14
C ILE A 12 -1.87 -2.59 -2.90
N ALA A 13 -2.31 -3.31 -1.87
CA ALA A 13 -1.81 -4.65 -1.56
C ALA A 13 -2.03 -5.64 -2.71
N GLU A 14 -3.22 -5.65 -3.31
CA GLU A 14 -3.52 -6.51 -4.47
C GLU A 14 -2.65 -6.16 -5.68
N SER A 15 -2.36 -4.87 -5.90
CA SER A 15 -1.46 -4.42 -6.96
C SER A 15 -0.03 -4.91 -6.74
N GLU A 16 0.52 -4.76 -5.53
CA GLU A 16 1.87 -5.22 -5.19
C GLU A 16 1.97 -6.75 -5.23
N LYS A 17 0.95 -7.45 -4.74
CA LYS A 17 0.86 -8.91 -4.83
C LYS A 17 0.81 -9.39 -6.28
N PHE A 18 0.07 -8.70 -7.14
CA PHE A 18 0.02 -9.01 -8.57
C PHE A 18 1.40 -8.84 -9.23
N LYS A 19 2.14 -7.76 -8.89
CA LYS A 19 3.52 -7.57 -9.37
C LYS A 19 4.44 -8.68 -8.86
N GLN A 20 4.31 -9.08 -7.59
CA GLN A 20 5.10 -10.14 -7.00
C GLN A 20 4.83 -11.49 -7.68
N ASP A 21 3.56 -11.81 -7.90
CA ASP A 21 3.13 -13.03 -8.57
C ASP A 21 3.58 -13.05 -10.04
N ALA A 22 3.41 -11.93 -10.76
CA ALA A 22 3.91 -11.77 -12.13
C ALA A 22 5.43 -11.86 -12.23
N PHE A 23 6.16 -11.28 -11.27
CA PHE A 23 7.62 -11.39 -11.17
C PHE A 23 8.05 -12.85 -10.96
N PHE A 24 7.36 -13.58 -10.08
CA PHE A 24 7.64 -14.98 -9.79
C PHE A 24 7.26 -15.93 -10.95
N LEU A 25 6.11 -15.71 -11.59
CA LEU A 25 5.58 -16.55 -12.66
C LEU A 25 6.23 -16.30 -14.02
N CYS A 26 6.50 -15.04 -14.36
CA CYS A 26 6.89 -14.65 -15.71
C CYS A 26 8.36 -14.22 -15.81
N GLY A 27 9.03 -13.95 -14.68
CA GLY A 27 10.42 -13.44 -14.64
C GLY A 27 10.60 -12.06 -15.31
N ALA A 28 9.54 -11.48 -15.86
CA ALA A 28 9.53 -10.21 -16.57
C ALA A 28 9.19 -9.08 -15.61
N ALA A 29 10.22 -8.45 -15.05
CA ALA A 29 10.07 -7.29 -14.17
C ALA A 29 9.73 -6.04 -14.98
N THR A 30 8.45 -5.80 -15.25
CA THR A 30 7.99 -4.43 -15.57
C THR A 30 7.92 -3.53 -14.33
N GLY A 31 8.13 -4.10 -13.13
CA GLY A 31 8.34 -3.39 -11.87
C GLY A 31 8.81 -4.34 -10.77
N HIS A 32 9.67 -3.86 -9.87
CA HIS A 32 10.04 -4.62 -8.68
C HIS A 32 8.87 -4.60 -7.69
N PRO A 33 8.45 -5.76 -7.15
CA PRO A 33 7.43 -5.80 -6.11
C PRO A 33 7.99 -5.18 -4.82
N ASN A 34 7.18 -4.36 -4.14
CA ASN A 34 7.53 -3.83 -2.84
C ASN A 34 6.95 -4.72 -1.74
N GLN A 35 7.74 -5.70 -1.30
CA GLN A 35 7.34 -6.64 -0.26
C GLN A 35 7.09 -5.95 1.09
N GLU A 36 7.85 -4.90 1.40
CA GLU A 36 7.69 -4.14 2.66
C GLU A 36 6.33 -3.44 2.69
N LEU A 37 5.93 -2.82 1.57
CA LEU A 37 4.61 -2.20 1.44
C LEU A 37 3.47 -3.22 1.53
N LEU A 38 3.62 -4.38 0.87
CA LEU A 38 2.63 -5.46 0.91
C LEU A 38 2.43 -5.96 2.34
N ASP A 39 3.53 -6.26 3.05
CA ASP A 39 3.51 -6.73 4.45
C ASP A 39 2.83 -5.71 5.37
N ALA A 40 3.14 -4.42 5.21
CA ALA A 40 2.54 -3.37 6.01
C ALA A 40 1.03 -3.20 5.73
N CYS A 41 0.61 -3.31 4.46
CA CYS A 41 -0.81 -3.29 4.11
C CYS A 41 -1.56 -4.49 4.70
N GLU A 42 -1.03 -5.70 4.58
CA GLU A 42 -1.65 -6.91 5.12
C GLU A 42 -1.72 -6.89 6.66
N ALA A 43 -0.67 -6.38 7.32
CA ALA A 43 -0.67 -6.18 8.76
C ALA A 43 -1.79 -5.22 9.19
N TYR A 44 -1.93 -4.08 8.50
CA TYR A 44 -3.00 -3.12 8.79
C TYR A 44 -4.38 -3.74 8.59
N LEU A 45 -4.60 -4.44 7.47
CA LEU A 45 -5.87 -5.11 7.19
C LEU A 45 -6.22 -6.12 8.27
N LYS A 46 -5.27 -6.94 8.72
CA LYS A 46 -5.48 -7.89 9.83
C LYS A 46 -5.88 -7.21 11.13
N THR A 47 -5.21 -6.10 11.48
CA THR A 47 -5.54 -5.35 12.70
C THR A 47 -6.93 -4.71 12.60
N ALA A 48 -7.25 -4.12 11.44
CA ALA A 48 -8.57 -3.56 11.16
C ALA A 48 -9.69 -4.62 11.17
N GLU A 49 -9.44 -5.83 10.65
CA GLU A 49 -10.38 -6.97 10.69
C GLU A 49 -10.56 -7.54 12.10
N SER A 50 -9.48 -7.57 12.89
CA SER A 50 -9.53 -8.03 14.29
C SER A 50 -10.22 -7.01 15.21
N GLY A 51 -10.45 -5.78 14.73
CA GLY A 51 -10.95 -4.67 15.55
C GLY A 51 -9.93 -4.15 16.56
N GLU A 52 -8.69 -4.64 16.50
CA GLU A 52 -7.58 -4.16 17.32
C GLU A 52 -6.89 -3.01 16.60
N LYS A 53 -6.84 -1.87 17.27
CA LYS A 53 -6.08 -0.73 16.78
C LYS A 53 -4.62 -0.92 17.18
N ASN A 54 -3.74 -0.98 16.18
CA ASN A 54 -2.30 -1.07 16.40
C ASN A 54 -1.61 0.11 15.72
N ASP A 55 -1.29 1.13 16.52
CA ASP A 55 -0.63 2.34 16.04
C ASP A 55 0.75 2.06 15.44
N ASP A 56 1.47 1.03 15.89
CA ASP A 56 2.77 0.62 15.31
C ASP A 56 2.61 0.10 13.88
N VAL A 57 1.55 -0.67 13.63
CA VAL A 57 1.21 -1.18 12.30
C VAL A 57 0.77 -0.04 11.36
N VAL A 58 0.01 0.92 11.88
CA VAL A 58 -0.42 2.10 11.11
C VAL A 58 0.79 2.98 10.77
N ASP A 59 1.68 3.22 11.73
CA ASP A 59 2.89 4.02 11.51
C ASP A 59 3.81 3.36 10.47
N ARG A 60 4.03 2.04 10.59
CA ARG A 60 4.79 1.27 9.60
C ARG A 60 4.18 1.34 8.20
N LEU A 61 2.85 1.22 8.09
CA LEU A 61 2.15 1.39 6.82
C LEU A 61 2.39 2.79 6.23
N ILE A 62 2.26 3.85 7.04
CA ILE A 62 2.48 5.23 6.60
C ILE A 62 3.92 5.42 6.10
N VAL A 63 4.92 4.90 6.84
CA VAL A 63 6.32 4.98 6.45
C VAL A 63 6.57 4.31 5.10
N GLU A 64 6.02 3.12 4.86
CA GLU A 64 6.16 2.43 3.57
C GLU A 64 5.47 3.17 2.43
N LEU A 65 4.28 3.71 2.69
CA LEU A 65 3.54 4.56 1.74
C LEU A 65 4.34 5.83 1.38
N GLU A 66 4.94 6.50 2.36
CA GLU A 66 5.81 7.67 2.14
C GLU A 66 7.08 7.29 1.37
N LYS A 67 7.70 6.14 1.67
CA LYS A 67 8.85 5.62 0.91
C LYS A 67 8.51 5.40 -0.55
N VAL A 68 7.32 4.91 -0.88
CA VAL A 68 6.89 4.68 -2.28
C VAL A 68 6.76 6.01 -3.03
N ILE A 69 6.21 7.04 -2.38
CA ILE A 69 6.14 8.40 -2.95
C ILE A 69 7.53 9.02 -3.06
N ALA A 70 8.37 8.89 -2.04
CA ALA A 70 9.72 9.44 -1.97
C ALA A 70 10.70 8.77 -2.94
N ALA A 71 10.52 7.47 -3.21
CA ALA A 71 11.20 6.73 -4.26
C ALA A 71 10.79 7.19 -5.67
N GLY A 72 9.93 8.21 -5.78
CA GLY A 72 9.63 8.88 -7.03
C GLY A 72 8.73 8.07 -7.94
N GLY A 73 7.86 7.20 -7.40
CA GLY A 73 6.83 6.48 -8.14
C GLY A 73 7.32 6.07 -9.53
N GLU A 74 8.47 5.39 -9.62
CA GLU A 74 9.13 5.12 -10.90
C GLU A 74 8.33 4.06 -11.69
N THR A 75 7.19 4.46 -12.26
CA THR A 75 6.78 3.94 -13.57
C THR A 75 7.03 4.99 -14.62
N ARG A 76 8.24 4.98 -15.16
CA ARG A 76 8.37 5.16 -16.60
C ARG A 76 7.91 3.87 -17.27
N GLY A 77 6.60 3.76 -17.45
CA GLY A 77 5.96 2.67 -18.16
C GLY A 77 4.46 2.85 -18.05
N SER A 78 3.81 3.21 -19.16
CA SER A 78 2.43 3.68 -19.30
C SER A 78 1.32 2.71 -18.85
N ASN A 79 1.53 1.87 -17.84
CA ASN A 79 0.52 0.91 -17.39
C ASN A 79 0.68 0.38 -15.94
N SER A 80 1.45 0.98 -15.01
CA SER A 80 1.72 0.29 -13.73
C SER A 80 1.71 1.03 -12.39
N ILE A 81 1.78 2.37 -12.26
CA ILE A 81 1.81 3.01 -10.91
C ILE A 81 0.99 4.31 -10.78
N GLU A 82 0.37 4.85 -11.83
CA GLU A 82 -0.42 6.10 -11.70
C GLU A 82 -1.57 6.01 -10.70
N VAL A 83 -2.12 4.81 -10.50
CA VAL A 83 -3.22 4.54 -9.57
C VAL A 83 -2.75 4.55 -8.11
N ASN A 84 -1.52 4.10 -7.83
CA ASN A 84 -1.03 3.98 -6.46
C ASN A 84 -0.74 5.34 -5.85
N SER A 85 -0.14 6.28 -6.58
CA SER A 85 0.30 7.57 -6.02
C SER A 85 -0.86 8.41 -5.47
N GLU A 86 -2.00 8.46 -6.17
CA GLU A 86 -3.19 9.20 -5.71
C GLU A 86 -3.83 8.54 -4.49
N TYR A 87 -3.98 7.21 -4.50
CA TYR A 87 -4.50 6.48 -3.35
C TYR A 87 -3.59 6.61 -2.13
N ILE A 88 -2.28 6.51 -2.32
CA ILE A 88 -1.29 6.70 -1.27
C ILE A 88 -1.40 8.12 -0.70
N ASN A 89 -1.48 9.15 -1.54
CA ASN A 89 -1.63 10.54 -1.08
C ASN A 89 -2.91 10.75 -0.27
N ASP A 90 -4.03 10.16 -0.71
CA ASP A 90 -5.31 10.24 -0.02
C ASP A 90 -5.28 9.53 1.35
N ILE A 91 -4.60 8.37 1.43
CA ILE A 91 -4.38 7.65 2.69
C ILE A 91 -3.50 8.47 3.63
N LEU A 92 -2.41 9.05 3.14
CA LEU A 92 -1.51 9.90 3.93
C LEU A 92 -2.21 11.17 4.42
N SER A 93 -3.01 11.82 3.56
CA SER A 93 -3.83 12.98 3.94
C SER A 93 -4.90 12.63 4.96
N SER A 94 -5.33 11.36 4.99
CA SER A 94 -6.32 10.83 5.94
C SER A 94 -5.67 10.04 7.07
N ARG A 95 -4.36 10.16 7.31
CA ARG A 95 -3.64 9.36 8.31
C ARG A 95 -4.22 9.50 9.72
N ASP A 96 -4.73 10.68 10.06
CA ASP A 96 -5.33 10.94 11.35
C ASP A 96 -6.60 10.08 11.56
N ALA A 97 -7.34 9.79 10.49
CA ALA A 97 -8.49 8.89 10.53
C ALA A 97 -8.09 7.40 10.68
N LEU A 98 -6.86 7.03 10.32
CA LEU A 98 -6.29 5.69 10.61
C LEU A 98 -5.85 5.60 12.08
N LEU A 99 -5.32 6.71 12.62
CA LEU A 99 -4.77 6.80 13.97
C LEU A 99 -5.80 7.17 15.05
N ASN A 100 -6.97 7.70 14.72
CA ASN A 100 -7.98 8.12 15.70
C ASN A 100 -9.36 7.44 15.52
N GLY A 101 -9.49 6.54 14.54
CA GLY A 101 -10.74 5.86 14.21
C GLY A 101 -10.85 4.42 14.67
#